data_AF-A0A2N3B5H8-F1
#
_entry.id   AF-A0A2N3B5H8-F1
#
_cell.length_a   1.000
_cell.length_b   1.000
_cell.length_c   1.000
_cell.angle_alpha   90.00
_cell.angle_beta   90.00
_cell.angle_gamma   90.00
#
_symmetry.space_group_name_H-M   'P 1'
#
loop_
_entity.id
_entity.type
_entity.pdbx_description
1 polymer ?
#
loop_
_entity_poly.entity_id
_entity_poly.type
_entity_poly.pdbx_seq_one_letter_code
_entity_poly.pdbx_strand_id
1 'polypeptide(L)'
;MAAGALIALTFPAMLSADDNSFSFPIDELRFNKITPAATLSLANKATVKTVAARRLVVSGPNPEFTVTGVASCDEGAKLTGVQVFAGGMVNHGGQIVPMQAWGQSAKNTAVAGQKAALVTMKVKVNMTREVGDSLVDLTFNPAREFDRKLTVFAANGGSAASYMHTAEAFDMAIPIHFAAWCKMGPNHKTFPNMERGGFVRRDVPVTILYQGDPKIVDGVGVRATVGGTEGGKIAPPAKPKPQRVKTPE
;
A
#
# COMPACT_ATOMS: atom_id res chain seq x y z
N MET A 1 -33.95 7.69 15.73
CA MET A 1 -33.41 8.23 14.45
C MET A 1 -32.26 9.15 14.82
N ALA A 2 -31.02 8.75 14.57
CA ALA A 2 -29.84 9.57 14.89
C ALA A 2 -29.23 10.06 13.57
N ALA A 3 -29.17 11.39 13.44
CA ALA A 3 -28.67 12.11 12.29
C ALA A 3 -27.17 11.88 12.08
N GLY A 4 -26.78 11.81 10.81
CA GLY A 4 -25.42 11.52 10.38
C GLY A 4 -24.45 12.67 10.59
N ALA A 5 -23.18 12.30 10.69
CA ALA A 5 -22.05 13.18 10.42
C ALA A 5 -21.37 12.66 9.14
N LEU A 6 -21.69 13.28 7.99
CA LEU A 6 -20.81 13.20 6.84
C LEU A 6 -19.58 14.05 7.17
N ILE A 7 -18.44 13.39 7.43
CA ILE A 7 -17.16 14.06 7.52
C ILE A 7 -16.80 14.51 6.10
N ALA A 8 -16.99 15.79 5.80
CA ALA A 8 -16.48 16.41 4.60
C ALA A 8 -14.96 16.54 4.75
N LEU A 9 -14.21 15.60 4.15
CA LEU A 9 -12.76 15.62 4.13
C LEU A 9 -12.30 16.49 2.96
N THR A 10 -11.97 17.75 3.25
CA THR A 10 -11.20 18.60 2.34
C THR A 10 -9.72 18.36 2.57
N PHE A 11 -9.07 17.62 1.67
CA PHE A 11 -7.62 17.37 1.76
C PHE A 11 -6.85 18.34 0.85
N PRO A 12 -5.79 18.98 1.35
CA PRO A 12 -4.84 19.69 0.50
C PRO A 12 -4.08 18.66 -0.34
N ALA A 13 -4.09 18.84 -1.66
CA ALA A 13 -3.24 18.07 -2.56
C ALA A 13 -1.78 18.43 -2.27
N MET A 14 -1.04 17.54 -1.59
CA MET A 14 0.40 17.64 -1.54
C MET A 14 0.92 17.44 -2.98
N LEU A 15 1.37 18.51 -3.61
CA LEU A 15 2.12 18.46 -4.86
C LEU A 15 3.50 17.86 -4.54
N SER A 16 3.61 16.53 -4.62
CA SER A 16 4.90 15.85 -4.69
C SER A 16 5.62 16.30 -5.96
N ALA A 17 6.82 16.86 -5.81
CA ALA A 17 7.70 17.15 -6.93
C ALA A 17 8.14 15.85 -7.62
N ASP A 18 8.31 15.90 -8.94
CA ASP A 18 8.73 14.74 -9.73
C ASP A 18 10.23 14.45 -9.52
N ASP A 19 10.56 13.21 -9.13
CA ASP A 19 11.94 12.74 -9.05
C ASP A 19 12.34 12.12 -10.40
N ASN A 20 13.44 12.59 -10.97
CA ASN A 20 13.88 12.22 -12.32
C ASN A 20 15.17 11.41 -12.28
N SER A 21 15.22 10.32 -13.03
CA SER A 21 16.45 9.58 -13.31
C SER A 21 16.59 9.30 -14.79
N PHE A 22 17.29 10.20 -15.46
CA PHE A 22 17.51 10.14 -16.90
C PHE A 22 18.91 9.64 -17.23
N SER A 23 19.02 9.01 -18.39
CA SER A 23 20.31 8.74 -19.01
C SER A 23 20.21 9.09 -20.49
N PHE A 24 21.30 9.57 -21.07
CA PHE A 24 21.39 9.76 -22.52
C PHE A 24 21.03 8.44 -23.22
N PRO A 25 20.12 8.41 -24.21
CA PRO A 25 19.67 9.54 -25.03
C PRO A 25 18.21 9.97 -24.80
N ILE A 26 17.77 10.04 -23.55
CA ILE A 26 16.45 10.56 -23.19
C ILE A 26 16.52 12.07 -23.01
N ASP A 27 15.66 12.79 -23.73
CA ASP A 27 15.55 14.24 -23.69
C ASP A 27 14.53 14.68 -22.63
N GLU A 28 13.28 14.20 -22.73
CA GLU A 28 12.21 14.53 -21.77
C GLU A 28 11.43 13.29 -21.33
N LEU A 29 11.17 13.22 -20.03
CA LEU A 29 10.09 12.42 -19.47
C LEU A 29 9.32 13.23 -18.44
N ARG A 30 8.00 13.29 -18.60
CA ARG A 30 7.12 13.95 -17.63
C ARG A 30 5.77 13.29 -17.53
N PHE A 31 5.17 13.38 -16.35
CA PHE A 31 3.75 13.13 -16.18
C PHE A 31 2.94 14.32 -16.65
N ASN A 32 1.99 14.07 -17.55
CA ASN A 32 0.96 15.06 -17.88
C ASN A 32 -0.23 14.92 -16.92
N LYS A 33 -0.64 13.69 -16.62
CA LYS A 33 -1.75 13.40 -15.70
C LYS A 33 -1.58 12.02 -15.07
N ILE A 34 -1.92 11.90 -13.79
CA ILE A 34 -2.14 10.61 -13.13
C ILE A 34 -3.51 10.65 -12.49
N THR A 35 -4.38 9.70 -12.83
CA THR A 35 -5.71 9.58 -12.23
C THR A 35 -5.73 8.36 -11.31
N PRO A 36 -5.85 8.54 -9.99
CA PRO A 36 -5.96 7.44 -9.05
C PRO A 36 -7.36 6.82 -9.11
N ALA A 37 -7.44 5.50 -8.92
CA ALA A 37 -8.69 4.81 -8.67
C ALA A 37 -8.52 3.90 -7.44
N ALA A 38 -8.82 4.42 -6.24
CA ALA A 38 -9.40 3.67 -5.12
C ALA A 38 -9.24 4.40 -3.78
N THR A 39 -10.21 4.18 -2.90
CA THR A 39 -10.04 4.20 -1.45
C THR A 39 -10.04 2.75 -0.98
N LEU A 40 -9.16 2.41 -0.05
CA LEU A 40 -9.10 1.06 0.54
C LEU A 40 -9.67 1.09 1.95
N SER A 41 -10.25 -0.02 2.40
CA SER A 41 -10.71 -0.16 3.78
C SER A 41 -9.92 -1.25 4.49
N LEU A 42 -9.59 -1.02 5.75
CA LEU A 42 -8.87 -1.93 6.63
C LEU A 42 -9.74 -2.23 7.84
N ALA A 43 -9.83 -3.50 8.26
CA ALA A 43 -10.59 -3.87 9.44
C ALA A 43 -9.96 -5.04 10.19
N ASN A 44 -10.18 -5.10 11.50
CA ASN A 44 -9.86 -6.29 12.29
C ASN A 44 -10.94 -7.38 12.12
N LYS A 45 -10.58 -8.48 11.47
CA LYS A 45 -11.43 -9.66 11.24
C LYS A 45 -11.11 -10.83 12.16
N ALA A 46 -10.39 -10.59 13.27
CA ALA A 46 -10.13 -11.62 14.26
C ALA A 46 -11.42 -12.13 14.93
N THR A 47 -11.50 -13.45 15.10
CA THR A 47 -12.57 -14.12 15.86
C THR A 47 -12.44 -13.84 17.36
N VAL A 48 -11.21 -13.79 17.86
CA VAL A 48 -10.89 -13.45 19.25
C VAL A 48 -10.51 -11.98 19.29
N LYS A 49 -11.25 -11.17 20.06
CA LYS A 49 -11.07 -9.72 20.12
C LYS A 49 -9.94 -9.32 21.07
N THR A 50 -8.74 -9.80 20.79
CA THR A 50 -7.51 -9.35 21.45
C THR A 50 -6.56 -8.73 20.45
N VAL A 51 -5.68 -7.85 20.94
CA VAL A 51 -4.57 -7.32 20.15
C VAL A 51 -3.66 -8.45 19.67
N ALA A 52 -3.40 -9.45 20.52
CA ALA A 52 -2.55 -10.60 20.17
C ALA A 52 -3.13 -11.47 19.03
N ALA A 53 -4.46 -11.62 18.97
CA ALA A 53 -5.13 -12.42 17.93
C ALA A 53 -5.63 -11.59 16.74
N ARG A 54 -5.26 -10.31 16.67
CA ARG A 54 -5.73 -9.38 15.62
C ARG A 54 -5.45 -9.95 14.23
N ARG A 55 -6.39 -9.73 13.31
CA ARG A 55 -6.27 -10.10 11.90
C ARG A 55 -6.71 -8.91 11.07
N LEU A 56 -5.73 -8.11 10.66
CA LEU A 56 -5.94 -6.91 9.86
C LEU A 56 -6.12 -7.32 8.39
N VAL A 57 -7.29 -7.02 7.82
CA VAL A 57 -7.65 -7.40 6.44
C VAL A 57 -8.05 -6.17 5.64
N VAL A 58 -7.41 -6.00 4.48
CA VAL A 58 -7.69 -4.94 3.50
C VAL A 58 -8.76 -5.40 2.51
N SER A 59 -9.85 -4.63 2.42
CA SER A 59 -10.92 -4.78 1.44
C SER A 59 -10.94 -3.63 0.43
N GLY A 60 -11.59 -3.87 -0.71
CA GLY A 60 -11.63 -2.94 -1.85
C GLY A 60 -10.85 -3.44 -3.07
N PRO A 61 -11.06 -2.83 -4.25
CA PRO A 61 -10.32 -3.17 -5.45
C PRO A 61 -8.83 -2.81 -5.30
N ASN A 62 -7.96 -3.56 -5.96
CA ASN A 62 -6.57 -3.14 -6.07
C ASN A 62 -6.50 -1.77 -6.77
N PRO A 63 -5.68 -0.83 -6.29
CA PRO A 63 -5.51 0.46 -6.94
C PRO A 63 -5.12 0.31 -8.41
N GLU A 64 -5.80 1.04 -9.29
CA GLU A 64 -5.45 1.18 -10.69
C GLU A 64 -5.19 2.66 -10.99
N PHE A 65 -4.10 2.94 -11.71
CA PHE A 65 -3.76 4.28 -12.13
C PHE A 65 -3.79 4.37 -13.64
N THR A 66 -4.50 5.38 -14.15
CA THR A 66 -4.37 5.79 -15.55
C THR A 66 -3.35 6.92 -15.61
N VAL A 67 -2.24 6.67 -16.29
CA VAL A 67 -1.09 7.55 -16.40
C VAL A 67 -0.99 8.06 -17.82
N THR A 68 -1.02 9.38 -17.98
CA THR A 68 -0.72 10.07 -19.24
C THR A 68 0.63 10.74 -19.11
N GLY A 69 1.56 10.41 -20.00
CA GLY A 69 2.95 10.88 -19.96
C GLY A 69 3.49 11.25 -21.33
N VAL A 70 4.49 12.13 -21.33
CA VAL A 70 5.25 12.54 -22.52
C VAL A 70 6.64 11.95 -22.42
N ALA A 71 7.09 11.31 -23.49
CA ALA A 71 8.46 10.81 -23.64
C ALA A 71 9.06 11.39 -24.92
N SER A 72 10.30 11.89 -24.86
CA SER A 72 11.09 12.28 -26.02
C SER A 72 12.54 11.77 -25.92
N CYS A 73 13.15 11.56 -27.07
CA CYS A 73 14.56 11.23 -27.19
C CYS A 73 15.36 12.39 -27.77
N ASP A 74 16.64 12.40 -27.44
CA ASP A 74 17.63 13.32 -28.01
C ASP A 74 17.69 13.24 -29.54
N GLU A 75 18.31 14.23 -30.15
CA GLU A 75 18.52 14.24 -31.60
C GLU A 75 19.31 13.01 -32.07
N GLY A 76 18.83 12.37 -33.14
CA GLY A 76 19.43 11.14 -33.67
C GLY A 76 19.03 9.86 -32.92
N ALA A 77 18.28 9.96 -31.81
CA ALA A 77 17.66 8.84 -31.11
C ALA A 77 16.19 8.69 -31.45
N LYS A 78 15.68 7.46 -31.28
CA LYS A 78 14.26 7.12 -31.45
C LYS A 78 13.78 6.29 -30.26
N LEU A 79 12.52 6.48 -29.89
CA LEU A 79 11.87 5.66 -28.87
C LEU A 79 11.87 4.20 -29.31
N THR A 80 12.07 3.29 -28.35
CA THR A 80 11.88 1.84 -28.54
C THR A 80 10.71 1.31 -27.73
N GLY A 81 10.30 2.04 -26.70
CA GLY A 81 9.05 1.81 -26.00
C GLY A 81 8.93 2.66 -24.75
N VAL A 82 7.77 2.54 -24.11
CA VAL A 82 7.43 3.21 -22.85
C VAL A 82 6.66 2.24 -21.94
N GLN A 83 6.78 2.42 -20.63
CA GLN A 83 6.13 1.55 -19.64
C GLN A 83 5.88 2.29 -18.33
N VAL A 84 4.84 1.89 -17.61
CA VAL A 84 4.54 2.43 -16.28
C VAL A 84 4.77 1.34 -15.24
N PHE A 85 5.39 1.72 -14.13
CA PHE A 85 5.62 0.86 -12.97
C PHE A 85 5.02 1.49 -11.72
N ALA A 86 4.63 0.65 -10.77
CA ALA A 86 4.25 1.04 -9.42
C ALA A 86 5.19 0.37 -8.41
N GLY A 87 5.64 1.11 -7.40
CA GLY A 87 6.62 0.66 -6.40
C GLY A 87 8.06 1.07 -6.75
N GLY A 88 9.06 0.41 -6.16
CA GLY A 88 10.46 0.86 -6.22
C GLY A 88 11.18 0.52 -7.53
N MET A 89 11.86 1.50 -8.12
CA MET A 89 12.64 1.36 -9.35
C MET A 89 13.98 2.11 -9.26
N VAL A 90 15.03 1.55 -9.87
CA VAL A 90 16.36 2.15 -9.95
C VAL A 90 16.83 2.24 -11.40
N ASN A 91 17.70 3.20 -11.68
CA ASN A 91 18.38 3.35 -12.97
C ASN A 91 19.89 3.18 -12.75
N HIS A 92 20.46 2.11 -13.31
CA HIS A 92 21.89 1.86 -13.26
C HIS A 92 22.51 2.06 -14.64
N GLY A 93 23.01 3.28 -14.90
CA GLY A 93 23.68 3.60 -16.16
C GLY A 93 22.78 3.50 -17.39
N GLY A 94 21.47 3.71 -17.25
CA GLY A 94 20.48 3.57 -18.32
C GLY A 94 19.79 2.21 -18.37
N GLN A 95 20.12 1.31 -17.46
CA GLN A 95 19.35 0.09 -17.22
C GLN A 95 18.34 0.33 -16.12
N ILE A 96 17.06 0.31 -16.48
CA ILE A 96 15.96 0.44 -15.53
C ILE A 96 15.70 -0.93 -14.88
N VAL A 97 15.80 -1.00 -13.56
CA VAL A 97 15.60 -2.22 -12.77
C VAL A 97 14.53 -1.99 -11.71
N PRO A 98 13.43 -2.77 -11.71
CA PRO A 98 12.48 -2.76 -10.61
C PRO A 98 13.05 -3.51 -9.39
N MET A 99 13.11 -2.85 -8.23
CA MET A 99 13.59 -3.48 -6.98
C MET A 99 12.44 -3.90 -6.06
N GLN A 100 11.29 -3.21 -6.15
CA GLN A 100 10.08 -3.50 -5.39
C GLN A 100 8.87 -3.15 -6.25
N ALA A 101 8.79 -3.70 -7.46
CA ALA A 101 7.66 -3.41 -8.35
C ALA A 101 6.39 -4.09 -7.84
N TRP A 102 5.51 -3.28 -7.29
CA TRP A 102 4.17 -3.67 -6.91
C TRP A 102 3.29 -3.87 -8.13
N GLY A 103 3.62 -3.28 -9.28
CA GLY A 103 2.90 -3.51 -10.53
C GLY A 103 3.62 -2.93 -11.73
N GLN A 104 3.26 -3.41 -12.91
CA GLN A 104 3.75 -2.85 -14.18
C GLN A 104 2.68 -2.95 -15.26
N SER A 105 2.64 -1.96 -16.16
CA SER A 105 1.87 -2.05 -17.39
C SER A 105 2.54 -3.00 -18.38
N ALA A 106 1.84 -3.36 -19.46
CA ALA A 106 2.53 -3.84 -20.65
C ALA A 106 3.46 -2.73 -21.19
N LYS A 107 4.62 -3.10 -21.75
CA LYS A 107 5.46 -2.15 -22.48
C LYS A 107 4.75 -1.78 -23.78
N ASN A 108 4.57 -0.49 -24.03
CA ASN A 108 4.02 0.02 -25.28
C ASN A 108 5.14 0.26 -26.28
N THR A 109 5.21 -0.59 -27.30
CA THR A 109 6.18 -0.50 -28.40
C THR A 109 5.59 0.14 -29.67
N ALA A 110 4.31 0.53 -29.67
CA ALA A 110 3.70 1.24 -30.81
C ALA A 110 4.31 2.62 -31.05
N VAL A 111 5.04 3.16 -30.06
CA VAL A 111 5.82 4.40 -30.16
C VAL A 111 7.19 4.20 -30.79
N ALA A 112 7.58 2.96 -31.11
CA ALA A 112 8.91 2.65 -31.62
C ALA A 112 9.19 3.41 -32.93
N GLY A 113 10.38 3.99 -33.05
CA GLY A 113 10.79 4.77 -34.23
C GLY A 113 10.34 6.24 -34.19
N GLN A 114 9.56 6.66 -33.19
CA GLN A 114 9.17 8.06 -33.01
C GLN A 114 10.25 8.83 -32.22
N LYS A 115 10.36 10.15 -32.44
CA LYS A 115 11.24 11.00 -31.61
C LYS A 115 10.61 11.31 -30.26
N ALA A 116 9.29 11.54 -30.25
CA ALA A 116 8.53 11.83 -29.05
C ALA A 116 7.12 11.25 -29.16
N ALA A 117 6.50 10.95 -28.03
CA ALA A 117 5.15 10.42 -27.94
C ALA A 117 4.42 10.91 -26.68
N LEU A 118 3.14 11.21 -26.82
CA LEU A 118 2.18 11.34 -25.71
C LEU A 118 1.43 10.02 -25.60
N VAL A 119 1.51 9.37 -24.44
CA VAL A 119 0.89 8.05 -24.23
C VAL A 119 -0.02 8.06 -23.01
N THR A 120 -1.04 7.21 -23.05
CA THR A 120 -1.86 6.88 -21.88
C THR A 120 -1.76 5.39 -21.60
N MET A 121 -1.40 5.04 -20.37
CA MET A 121 -1.14 3.67 -19.94
C MET A 121 -1.83 3.41 -18.61
N LYS A 122 -2.15 2.14 -18.34
CA LYS A 122 -2.74 1.72 -17.08
C LYS A 122 -1.77 0.83 -16.32
N VAL A 123 -1.65 1.05 -15.02
CA VAL A 123 -0.93 0.18 -14.10
C VAL A 123 -1.83 -0.21 -12.95
N LYS A 124 -1.86 -1.51 -12.65
CA LYS A 124 -2.58 -2.07 -11.49
C LYS A 124 -1.56 -2.42 -10.43
N VAL A 125 -1.84 -2.03 -9.19
CA VAL A 125 -0.98 -2.33 -8.03
C VAL A 125 -1.33 -3.70 -7.48
N ASN A 126 -0.34 -4.56 -7.33
CA ASN A 126 -0.46 -5.80 -6.57
C ASN A 126 -0.35 -5.48 -5.08
N MET A 127 -1.29 -6.03 -4.33
CA MET A 127 -1.48 -5.72 -2.92
C MET A 127 -1.60 -7.00 -2.12
N THR A 128 -0.89 -7.06 -1.01
CA THR A 128 -1.13 -8.07 0.02
C THR A 128 -2.23 -7.57 0.95
N ARG A 129 -3.24 -8.41 1.20
CA ARG A 129 -4.46 -8.01 1.92
C ARG A 129 -4.39 -8.24 3.43
N GLU A 130 -3.42 -8.99 3.90
CA GLU A 130 -3.27 -9.33 5.32
C GLU A 130 -1.82 -9.14 5.77
N VAL A 131 -1.61 -9.02 7.08
CA VAL A 131 -0.27 -9.08 7.64
C VAL A 131 0.22 -10.53 7.50
N GLY A 132 1.14 -10.78 6.57
CA GLY A 132 1.85 -12.06 6.48
C GLY A 132 3.19 -12.00 7.21
N ASP A 133 3.73 -13.17 7.56
CA ASP A 133 4.99 -13.34 8.30
C ASP A 133 6.26 -13.09 7.48
N SER A 134 6.14 -12.66 6.21
CA SER A 134 7.30 -12.44 5.35
C SER A 134 8.17 -11.29 5.88
N LEU A 135 9.48 -11.55 6.02
CA LEU A 135 10.47 -10.53 6.40
C LEU A 135 10.65 -9.44 5.33
N VAL A 136 10.31 -9.74 4.06
CA VAL A 136 10.42 -8.81 2.93
C VAL A 136 9.06 -8.71 2.24
N ASP A 137 8.52 -7.49 2.15
CA ASP A 137 7.29 -7.23 1.40
C ASP A 137 7.65 -6.64 0.03
N LEU A 138 7.37 -7.40 -1.01
CA LEU A 138 7.56 -6.97 -2.40
C LEU A 138 6.27 -6.36 -2.98
N THR A 139 5.26 -6.14 -2.15
CA THR A 139 3.94 -5.64 -2.55
C THR A 139 3.49 -4.48 -1.68
N PHE A 140 2.47 -3.76 -2.15
CA PHE A 140 1.81 -2.74 -1.34
C PHE A 140 1.00 -3.43 -0.22
N ASN A 141 1.23 -3.07 1.05
CA ASN A 141 0.57 -3.73 2.19
C ASN A 141 0.12 -2.74 3.28
N PRO A 142 -1.12 -2.22 3.16
CA PRO A 142 -1.68 -1.30 4.15
C PRO A 142 -1.84 -1.90 5.56
N ALA A 143 -2.12 -3.20 5.66
CA ALA A 143 -2.30 -3.86 6.95
C ALA A 143 -0.98 -3.87 7.75
N ARG A 144 0.15 -4.12 7.07
CA ARG A 144 1.48 -4.07 7.68
C ARG A 144 1.85 -2.66 8.14
N GLU A 145 1.54 -1.63 7.34
CA GLU A 145 1.83 -0.25 7.74
C GLU A 145 1.02 0.17 8.97
N PHE A 146 -0.25 -0.23 9.04
CA PHE A 146 -1.06 -0.03 10.24
C PHE A 146 -0.47 -0.78 11.45
N ASP A 147 -0.04 -2.04 11.26
CA ASP A 147 0.57 -2.84 12.33
C ASP A 147 1.88 -2.23 12.86
N ARG A 148 2.68 -1.65 11.97
CA ARG A 148 3.89 -0.90 12.32
C ARG A 148 3.55 0.32 13.17
N LYS A 149 2.55 1.12 12.78
CA LYS A 149 2.09 2.29 13.55
C LYS A 149 1.58 1.89 14.93
N LEU A 150 0.77 0.83 14.99
CA LEU A 150 0.27 0.24 16.24
C LEU A 150 1.42 -0.17 17.17
N THR A 151 2.43 -0.86 16.63
CA THR A 151 3.61 -1.32 17.38
C THR A 151 4.43 -0.15 17.92
N VAL A 152 4.65 0.89 17.11
CA VAL A 152 5.35 2.11 17.53
C VAL A 152 4.56 2.86 18.61
N PHE A 153 3.24 2.98 18.46
CA PHE A 153 2.38 3.60 19.47
C PHE A 153 2.44 2.88 20.81
N ALA A 154 2.39 1.54 20.79
CA ALA A 154 2.51 0.71 21.99
C ALA A 154 3.91 0.81 22.63
N ALA A 155 4.97 0.82 21.82
CA ALA A 155 6.34 0.99 22.30
C ALA A 155 6.56 2.35 22.99
N ASN A 156 5.81 3.38 22.59
CA ASN A 156 5.82 4.70 23.23
C ASN A 156 4.89 4.79 24.46
N GLY A 157 4.39 3.67 24.98
CA GLY A 157 3.57 3.60 26.20
C GLY A 157 2.06 3.71 25.98
N GLY A 158 1.60 3.71 24.72
CA GLY A 158 0.17 3.70 24.41
C GLY A 158 -0.47 2.31 24.55
N SER A 159 -1.79 2.25 24.76
CA SER A 159 -2.57 1.00 24.65
C SER A 159 -2.84 0.68 23.18
N ALA A 160 -2.39 -0.50 22.74
CA ALA A 160 -2.65 -0.97 21.38
C ALA A 160 -4.15 -1.16 21.13
N ALA A 161 -4.89 -1.65 22.13
CA ALA A 161 -6.34 -1.75 22.05
C ALA A 161 -7.00 -0.38 21.85
N SER A 162 -6.61 0.63 22.64
CA SER A 162 -7.15 1.99 22.48
C SER A 162 -6.86 2.59 21.11
N TYR A 163 -5.68 2.35 20.54
CA TYR A 163 -5.37 2.77 19.17
C TYR A 163 -6.35 2.13 18.17
N MET A 164 -6.61 0.83 18.32
CA MET A 164 -7.50 0.07 17.44
C MET A 164 -8.99 0.35 17.66
N HIS A 165 -9.41 1.07 18.71
CA HIS A 165 -10.83 1.41 18.94
C HIS A 165 -11.33 2.47 17.97
N THR A 166 -10.45 3.37 17.53
CA THR A 166 -10.84 4.57 16.80
C THR A 166 -10.74 4.32 15.30
N ALA A 167 -11.76 4.76 14.56
CA ALA A 167 -11.67 4.78 13.11
C ALA A 167 -10.68 5.86 12.68
N GLU A 168 -9.78 5.53 11.75
CA GLU A 168 -8.79 6.48 11.24
C GLU A 168 -8.68 6.41 9.72
N ALA A 169 -8.39 7.56 9.12
CA ALA A 169 -7.95 7.65 7.73
C ALA A 169 -6.46 7.93 7.74
N PHE A 170 -5.68 7.17 6.97
CA PHE A 170 -4.28 7.46 6.76
C PHE A 170 -3.90 7.27 5.29
N ASP A 171 -3.00 8.11 4.81
CA ASP A 171 -2.50 8.03 3.45
C ASP A 171 -1.22 7.20 3.39
N MET A 172 -1.10 6.44 2.30
CA MET A 172 0.13 5.78 1.89
C MET A 172 0.51 6.26 0.49
N ALA A 173 1.77 6.61 0.29
CA ALA A 173 2.29 6.96 -1.01
C ALA A 173 2.55 5.71 -1.85
N ILE A 174 2.04 5.71 -3.10
CA ILE A 174 2.41 4.74 -4.12
C ILE A 174 3.33 5.42 -5.14
N PRO A 175 4.62 5.03 -5.21
CA PRO A 175 5.51 5.52 -6.25
C PRO A 175 5.03 5.03 -7.62
N ILE A 176 4.72 5.97 -8.52
CA ILE A 176 4.42 5.68 -9.91
C ILE A 176 5.60 6.15 -10.74
N HIS A 177 6.15 5.26 -11.54
CA HIS A 177 7.23 5.57 -12.47
C HIS A 177 6.73 5.50 -13.91
N PHE A 178 7.01 6.54 -14.69
CA PHE A 178 6.85 6.51 -16.15
C PHE A 178 8.23 6.41 -16.80
N ALA A 179 8.47 5.27 -17.44
CA ALA A 179 9.75 4.91 -18.03
C ALA A 179 9.67 4.95 -19.57
N ALA A 180 10.78 5.35 -20.19
CA ALA A 180 10.97 5.25 -21.63
C ALA A 180 12.36 4.69 -21.95
N TRP A 181 12.49 4.18 -23.16
CA TRP A 181 13.75 3.75 -23.73
C TRP A 181 13.96 4.42 -25.09
N CYS A 182 15.16 4.94 -25.28
CA CYS A 182 15.59 5.61 -26.49
C CYS A 182 16.83 4.91 -27.05
N LYS A 183 16.83 4.68 -28.36
CA LYS A 183 17.93 4.06 -29.10
C LYS A 183 18.52 5.00 -30.12
N MET A 184 19.83 5.18 -30.05
CA MET A 184 20.59 5.95 -31.05
C MET A 184 20.58 5.25 -32.40
N GLY A 185 20.55 6.05 -33.47
CA GLY A 185 20.74 5.54 -34.83
C GLY A 185 22.09 4.83 -35.04
N PRO A 186 22.19 3.98 -36.07
CA PRO A 186 23.42 3.25 -36.37
C PRO A 186 24.60 4.15 -36.75
N ASN A 187 24.32 5.36 -37.24
CA ASN A 187 25.33 6.31 -37.72
C ASN A 187 25.78 7.33 -36.66
N HIS A 188 25.36 7.16 -35.40
CA HIS A 188 25.79 8.07 -34.34
C HIS A 188 27.27 7.85 -34.01
N LYS A 189 28.07 8.93 -34.00
CA LYS A 189 29.55 8.86 -33.95
C LYS A 189 30.09 8.21 -32.68
N THR A 190 29.45 8.46 -31.53
CA THR A 190 29.99 8.05 -30.22
C THR A 190 29.26 6.84 -29.63
N PHE A 191 27.99 6.64 -30.02
CA PHE A 191 27.07 5.70 -29.35
C PHE A 191 26.17 4.98 -30.36
N PRO A 192 26.72 4.34 -31.40
CA PRO A 192 25.92 3.69 -32.45
C PRO A 192 25.05 2.58 -31.85
N ASN A 193 23.76 2.55 -32.21
CA ASN A 193 22.78 1.55 -31.76
C ASN A 193 22.60 1.40 -30.24
N MET A 194 23.12 2.34 -29.44
CA MET A 194 23.00 2.30 -27.98
C MET A 194 21.55 2.58 -27.57
N GLU A 195 20.98 1.68 -26.78
CA GLU A 195 19.67 1.86 -26.14
C GLU A 195 19.86 2.10 -24.65
N ARG A 196 19.25 3.18 -24.13
CA ARG A 196 19.18 3.44 -22.69
C ARG A 196 17.80 3.88 -22.27
N GLY A 197 17.50 3.59 -21.00
CA GLY A 197 16.26 3.94 -20.34
C GLY A 197 16.42 5.01 -19.27
N GLY A 198 15.29 5.55 -18.86
CA GLY A 198 15.16 6.54 -17.81
C GLY A 198 13.71 6.62 -17.39
N PHE A 199 13.48 7.28 -16.25
CA PHE A 199 12.14 7.43 -15.71
C PHE A 199 11.94 8.74 -14.99
N VAL A 200 10.68 9.15 -14.91
CA VAL A 200 10.17 10.13 -13.96
C VAL A 200 9.31 9.40 -12.91
N ARG A 201 9.41 9.81 -11.65
CA ARG A 201 8.67 9.26 -10.51
C ARG A 201 7.76 10.32 -9.92
N ARG A 202 6.53 9.92 -9.55
CA ARG A 202 5.63 10.70 -8.72
C ARG A 202 5.01 9.82 -7.65
N ASP A 203 5.01 10.28 -6.42
CA ASP A 203 4.33 9.60 -5.32
C ASP A 203 2.86 9.99 -5.31
N VAL A 204 1.97 9.00 -5.47
CA VAL A 204 0.52 9.22 -5.52
C VAL A 204 -0.10 8.73 -4.20
N PRO A 205 -0.78 9.59 -3.43
CA PRO A 205 -1.38 9.18 -2.18
C PRO A 205 -2.59 8.27 -2.42
N VAL A 206 -2.70 7.22 -1.62
CA VAL A 206 -3.86 6.35 -1.51
C VAL A 206 -4.34 6.37 -0.06
N THR A 207 -5.59 6.79 0.12
CA THR A 207 -6.23 6.85 1.44
C THR A 207 -6.72 5.47 1.85
N ILE A 208 -6.33 5.07 3.06
CA ILE A 208 -6.75 3.84 3.74
C ILE A 208 -7.67 4.22 4.89
N LEU A 209 -8.85 3.59 4.95
CA LEU A 209 -9.85 3.81 6.00
C LEU A 209 -9.87 2.61 6.95
N TYR A 210 -9.28 2.77 8.13
CA TYR A 210 -9.38 1.79 9.20
C TYR A 210 -10.74 1.88 9.91
N GLN A 211 -11.41 0.73 9.99
CA GLN A 211 -12.63 0.55 10.75
C GLN A 211 -12.24 0.19 12.20
N GLY A 212 -12.41 1.14 13.11
CA GLY A 212 -12.17 0.94 14.54
C GLY A 212 -12.92 -0.28 15.08
N ASP A 213 -12.28 -1.01 15.99
CA ASP A 213 -12.83 -2.21 16.65
C ASP A 213 -12.91 -1.98 18.16
N PRO A 214 -13.98 -1.36 18.68
CA PRO A 214 -14.11 -1.01 20.11
C PRO A 214 -14.18 -2.21 21.04
N LYS A 215 -14.30 -3.43 20.51
CA LYS A 215 -14.37 -4.67 21.30
C LYS A 215 -13.00 -5.29 21.55
N ILE A 216 -11.94 -4.80 20.91
CA ILE A 216 -10.59 -5.35 21.08
C ILE A 216 -9.98 -4.95 22.42
N VAL A 217 -9.22 -5.86 23.04
CA VAL A 217 -8.54 -5.64 24.33
C VAL A 217 -7.07 -6.08 24.29
N ASP A 218 -6.22 -5.50 25.14
CA ASP A 218 -4.78 -5.83 25.22
C ASP A 218 -4.50 -7.19 25.90
N GLY A 219 -5.45 -7.73 26.68
CA GLY A 219 -5.29 -8.93 27.52
C GLY A 219 -5.97 -10.20 26.99
N VAL A 220 -6.33 -11.12 27.90
CA VAL A 220 -7.07 -12.36 27.57
C VAL A 220 -8.50 -11.98 27.12
N GLY A 221 -8.74 -12.03 25.82
CA GLY A 221 -10.03 -11.65 25.25
C GLY A 221 -11.05 -12.77 25.38
N VAL A 222 -12.29 -12.35 25.66
CA VAL A 222 -13.44 -13.25 25.63
C VAL A 222 -13.70 -13.61 24.17
N ARG A 223 -13.75 -14.92 23.84
CA ARG A 223 -14.17 -15.39 22.51
C ARG A 223 -15.52 -14.75 22.18
N ALA A 224 -15.70 -14.25 20.96
CA ALA A 224 -17.02 -13.83 20.51
C ALA A 224 -17.97 -15.01 20.62
N THR A 225 -18.93 -14.94 21.55
CA THR A 225 -19.95 -15.96 21.75
C THR A 225 -20.81 -16.00 20.49
N VAL A 226 -20.61 -17.04 19.67
CA VAL A 226 -21.56 -17.42 18.63
C VAL A 226 -22.88 -17.70 19.34
N GLY A 227 -23.97 -17.08 18.87
CA GLY A 227 -25.27 -17.02 19.54
C GLY A 227 -25.67 -18.33 20.21
N GLY A 228 -25.68 -18.33 21.54
CA GLY A 228 -26.31 -19.32 22.37
C GLY A 228 -27.56 -18.69 22.95
N THR A 229 -28.71 -19.21 22.53
CA THR A 229 -30.06 -18.89 23.00
C THR A 229 -30.10 -18.76 24.52
N GLU A 230 -30.84 -17.75 24.99
CA GLU A 230 -31.19 -17.53 26.39
C GLU A 230 -31.60 -18.84 27.09
N GLY A 231 -31.03 -19.09 28.27
CA GLY A 231 -31.51 -20.15 29.15
C GLY A 231 -30.43 -20.74 30.05
N GLY A 232 -30.08 -20.06 31.14
CA GLY A 232 -29.18 -20.61 32.13
C GLY A 232 -29.21 -19.84 33.44
N LYS A 233 -30.19 -20.17 34.30
CA LYS A 233 -30.29 -19.67 35.68
C LYS A 233 -28.95 -19.83 36.41
N ILE A 234 -28.43 -18.73 36.94
CA ILE A 234 -27.30 -18.73 37.86
C ILE A 234 -27.74 -19.40 39.16
N ALA A 235 -27.15 -20.55 39.50
CA ALA A 235 -27.30 -21.14 40.83
C ALA A 235 -26.38 -20.38 41.82
N PRO A 236 -26.82 -20.10 43.06
CA PRO A 236 -26.00 -19.39 44.04
C PRO A 236 -24.80 -20.25 44.52
N PRO A 237 -23.68 -19.62 44.93
CA PRO A 237 -22.49 -20.34 45.36
C PRO A 237 -22.71 -21.10 46.68
N ALA A 238 -22.22 -22.34 46.73
CA ALA A 238 -22.31 -23.21 47.90
C ALA A 238 -21.43 -22.68 49.06
N LYS A 239 -21.98 -22.73 50.29
CA LYS A 239 -21.25 -22.36 51.53
C LYS A 239 -20.09 -23.33 51.81
N PRO A 240 -18.97 -22.87 52.40
CA PRO A 240 -17.85 -23.75 52.76
C PRO A 240 -18.22 -24.69 53.92
N LYS A 241 -17.84 -25.97 53.82
CA LYS A 241 -17.95 -26.93 54.94
C LYS A 241 -16.78 -26.73 55.94
N PRO A 242 -17.01 -26.83 57.27
CA PRO A 242 -15.93 -26.73 58.25
C PRO A 242 -14.99 -27.94 58.20
N GLN A 243 -13.67 -27.69 58.20
CA GLN A 243 -12.63 -28.70 58.41
C GLN A 243 -12.65 -29.18 59.87
N ARG A 244 -12.73 -30.50 60.08
CA ARG A 244 -12.56 -31.13 61.39
C ARG A 244 -11.08 -31.41 61.62
N VAL A 245 -10.50 -30.73 62.60
CA VAL A 245 -9.14 -30.95 63.12
C VAL A 245 -9.10 -32.34 63.79
N LYS A 246 -8.09 -33.17 63.46
CA LYS A 246 -7.76 -34.38 64.21
C LYS A 246 -6.71 -34.05 65.26
N THR A 247 -7.01 -34.32 66.52
CA THR A 247 -6.07 -34.32 67.66
C THR A 247 -5.34 -35.68 67.69
N PRO A 248 -4.08 -35.75 68.16
CA PRO A 248 -3.27 -36.97 68.08
C PRO A 248 -3.40 -37.85 69.33
N GLU A 249 -3.40 -39.17 69.10
CA GLU A 249 -2.79 -40.22 69.93
C GLU A 249 -2.39 -41.38 69.00
#